data_AF-A0A9W2Z882-F1
#
_entry.id   AF-A0A9W2Z882-F1
#
_cell.length_a   1.000
_cell.length_b   1.000
_cell.length_c   1.000
_cell.angle_alpha   90.00
_cell.angle_beta   90.00
_cell.angle_gamma   90.00
#
_symmetry.space_group_name_H-M   'P 1'
#
loop_
_entity.id
_entity.type
_entity.pdbx_description
1 polymer ?
#
loop_
_entity_poly.entity_id
_entity_poly.type
_entity_poly.pdbx_seq_one_letter_code
_entity_poly.pdbx_strand_id
1 'polypeptide(L)'
;MVHLVYFLLVFIYFIGSVSGQCSVSTLCSVCDPGGRAVCGSICPKDVALPANIVYLRVDNGTCDAWARQGTLRPEYFGTYNDLKVLNLTQAHVDRFQPVAMFTSMSNLIELYLSHNLIRSFSPTAWTGLSSLEHLDLSHNTIMGFVAQSFSKLINLKQLNLSNNKITMQIPDTGFAGLVQLKTLTLSNNPISNIGSNVFQPLVNVETIQMNNLTLTNISNGLLSNLKSLRTVDISDNTISSVANDFLTGTTLDSLDLSNNVLTSIPSDAFKTSATPAKVLNLAHNKITQISSTDLKGITANRLDLSGNPITTIAGDAFDGTSISYIDLSNTGLTSLPNSTEAWLKGSISTINLRNNNWQCDCETLWLAELLTIQSNIVSPMCGANNTHYSGQLLSRAVNQMRYDCRTTPTSNSTTESIAIPITTSQTFTENIACVCDTTASHNASFGTLPNSTATTTASTSETDTTTVTTKTTTAQNDTTTIFNVTTSTARTITTTIITITSDFTTIAPATSVSSSTTFIRGPNCPSP
;
A
#
# COMPACT_ATOMS: atom_id res chain seq x y z
N MET A 1 -27.58 -3.00 2.07
CA MET A 1 -29.06 -3.06 1.98
C MET A 1 -29.72 -1.70 1.75
N VAL A 2 -29.18 -0.57 2.22
CA VAL A 2 -29.77 0.77 1.98
C VAL A 2 -29.64 1.24 0.51
N HIS A 3 -28.59 0.83 -0.23
CA HIS A 3 -28.45 1.13 -1.65
C HIS A 3 -29.36 0.32 -2.60
N LEU A 4 -29.85 -0.85 -2.16
CA LEU A 4 -30.78 -1.66 -2.96
C LEU A 4 -32.22 -1.13 -2.83
N VAL A 5 -32.56 -0.53 -1.70
CA VAL A 5 -33.90 0.02 -1.41
C VAL A 5 -34.14 1.34 -2.17
N TYR A 6 -33.10 2.15 -2.40
CA TYR A 6 -33.21 3.35 -3.23
C TYR A 6 -33.43 3.01 -4.72
N PHE A 7 -32.78 1.94 -5.19
CA PHE A 7 -32.96 1.44 -6.57
C PHE A 7 -34.36 0.81 -6.78
N LEU A 8 -34.91 0.15 -5.76
CA LEU A 8 -36.28 -0.40 -5.80
C LEU A 8 -37.38 0.67 -5.66
N LEU A 9 -37.17 1.76 -4.90
CA LEU A 9 -38.16 2.84 -4.76
C LEU A 9 -38.33 3.64 -6.06
N VAL A 10 -37.27 3.78 -6.86
CA VAL A 10 -37.34 4.36 -8.22
C VAL A 10 -38.08 3.42 -9.19
N PHE A 11 -38.03 2.10 -8.95
CA PHE A 11 -38.71 1.10 -9.77
C PHE A 11 -40.19 0.87 -9.40
N ILE A 12 -40.61 1.18 -8.17
CA ILE A 12 -42.00 0.98 -7.72
C ILE A 12 -42.92 2.16 -8.06
N TYR A 13 -42.38 3.32 -8.43
CA TYR A 13 -43.17 4.44 -8.99
C TYR A 13 -43.71 4.17 -10.42
N PHE A 14 -43.46 2.98 -10.98
CA PHE A 14 -43.72 2.63 -12.38
C PHE A 14 -45.09 2.00 -12.68
N ILE A 15 -46.00 1.88 -11.70
CA ILE A 15 -47.37 1.37 -11.95
C ILE A 15 -48.38 2.28 -11.27
N GLY A 16 -48.63 3.44 -11.88
CA GLY A 16 -49.60 4.42 -11.41
C GLY A 16 -49.95 5.40 -12.53
N SER A 17 -50.84 4.98 -13.41
CA SER A 17 -51.40 5.76 -14.51
C SER A 17 -52.10 7.04 -14.02
N VAL A 18 -51.64 8.22 -14.45
CA VAL A 18 -52.54 9.35 -14.76
C VAL A 18 -51.99 10.18 -15.93
N SER A 19 -52.86 10.37 -16.90
CA SER A 19 -52.78 11.10 -18.15
C SER A 19 -52.25 12.54 -18.04
N GLY A 20 -51.09 12.77 -18.68
CA GLY A 20 -50.68 14.06 -19.24
C GLY A 20 -49.74 13.73 -20.40
N GLN A 21 -50.31 13.45 -21.56
CA GLN A 21 -49.57 13.05 -22.74
C GLN A 21 -48.73 14.24 -23.20
N CYS A 22 -47.40 14.12 -23.22
CA CYS A 22 -46.65 14.76 -24.29
C CYS A 22 -47.29 14.23 -25.58
N SER A 23 -47.82 15.12 -26.44
CA SER A 23 -48.41 14.72 -27.73
C SER A 23 -47.53 13.67 -28.35
N VAL A 24 -48.09 12.49 -28.56
CA VAL A 24 -47.41 11.22 -28.83
C VAL A 24 -46.50 11.36 -30.05
N SER A 25 -45.31 11.93 -29.87
CA SER A 25 -44.24 11.82 -30.84
C SER A 25 -43.60 10.48 -30.53
N THR A 26 -43.70 9.56 -31.48
CA THR A 26 -43.17 8.20 -31.48
C THR A 26 -41.63 8.14 -31.38
N LEU A 27 -41.00 9.18 -30.84
CA LEU A 27 -39.59 9.52 -31.01
C LEU A 27 -38.81 9.49 -29.68
N CYS A 28 -39.50 9.69 -28.55
CA CYS A 28 -38.98 9.46 -27.20
C CYS A 28 -39.79 8.34 -26.54
N SER A 29 -39.11 7.35 -25.94
CA SER A 29 -39.70 6.13 -25.41
C SER A 29 -40.45 6.33 -24.09
N VAL A 30 -40.14 7.40 -23.35
CA VAL A 30 -40.83 7.79 -22.12
C VAL A 30 -40.95 9.32 -22.08
N CYS A 31 -42.15 9.84 -21.89
CA CYS A 31 -42.42 11.26 -21.60
C CYS A 31 -43.61 11.33 -20.64
N ASP A 32 -43.39 11.78 -19.39
CA ASP A 32 -44.43 11.81 -18.36
C ASP A 32 -44.66 13.22 -17.77
N PRO A 33 -45.81 13.46 -17.10
CA PRO A 33 -46.14 14.76 -16.51
C PRO A 33 -45.18 15.23 -15.41
N GLY A 34 -44.36 14.32 -14.85
CA GLY A 34 -43.36 14.61 -13.84
C GLY A 34 -42.09 15.25 -14.40
N GLY A 35 -42.08 15.60 -15.69
CA GLY A 35 -40.96 16.28 -16.34
C GLY A 35 -39.83 15.33 -16.74
N ARG A 36 -40.13 14.04 -16.96
CA ARG A 36 -39.14 13.06 -17.39
C ARG A 36 -39.25 12.78 -18.89
N ALA A 37 -38.13 12.81 -19.60
CA ALA A 37 -38.02 12.42 -21.00
C ALA A 37 -36.86 11.44 -21.25
N VAL A 38 -37.09 10.41 -22.06
CA VAL A 38 -36.09 9.45 -22.53
C VAL A 38 -36.19 9.35 -24.05
N CYS A 39 -35.16 9.82 -24.75
CA CYS A 39 -35.14 9.90 -26.21
C CYS A 39 -34.09 8.97 -26.80
N GLY A 40 -34.41 8.28 -27.89
CA GLY A 40 -33.48 7.34 -28.55
C GLY A 40 -32.90 7.94 -29.83
N SER A 41 -33.63 7.77 -30.93
CA SER A 41 -33.13 8.03 -32.29
C SER A 41 -33.22 9.48 -32.77
N ILE A 42 -33.75 10.40 -31.97
CA ILE A 42 -34.00 11.77 -32.39
C ILE A 42 -33.60 12.72 -31.27
N CYS A 43 -32.98 13.84 -31.65
CA CYS A 43 -32.45 14.78 -30.68
C CYS A 43 -33.55 15.59 -30.01
N PRO A 44 -33.37 15.97 -28.74
CA PRO A 44 -34.33 16.78 -28.02
C PRO A 44 -34.74 18.06 -28.76
N LYS A 45 -33.83 18.75 -29.46
CA LYS A 45 -34.20 19.94 -30.26
C LYS A 45 -35.16 19.65 -31.41
N ASP A 46 -35.12 18.44 -31.95
CA ASP A 46 -35.93 18.01 -33.08
C ASP A 46 -37.30 17.47 -32.61
N VAL A 47 -37.46 17.30 -31.30
CA VAL A 47 -38.71 16.93 -30.63
C VAL A 47 -39.23 18.14 -29.85
N ALA A 48 -40.48 18.53 -30.03
CA ALA A 48 -41.09 19.59 -29.23
C ALA A 48 -41.38 19.09 -27.79
N LEU A 49 -40.33 18.79 -27.01
CA LEU A 49 -40.45 18.41 -25.60
C LEU A 49 -40.96 19.61 -24.78
N PRO A 50 -41.77 19.38 -23.74
CA PRO A 50 -42.21 20.44 -22.82
C PRO A 50 -41.04 21.22 -22.22
N ALA A 51 -41.22 22.53 -22.00
CA ALA A 51 -40.16 23.37 -21.43
C ALA A 51 -39.82 23.02 -19.97
N ASN A 52 -40.75 22.39 -19.25
CA ASN A 52 -40.65 22.01 -17.84
C ASN A 52 -40.01 20.62 -17.61
N ILE A 53 -39.26 20.11 -18.57
CA ILE A 53 -38.51 18.85 -18.40
C ILE A 53 -37.41 19.05 -17.35
N VAL A 54 -37.41 18.16 -16.36
CA VAL A 54 -36.48 18.14 -15.22
C VAL A 54 -35.44 17.02 -15.38
N TYR A 55 -35.80 15.93 -16.05
CA TYR A 55 -34.91 14.80 -16.34
C TYR A 55 -34.93 14.49 -17.83
N LEU A 56 -33.76 14.42 -18.44
CA LEU A 56 -33.60 14.05 -19.84
C LEU A 56 -32.49 13.01 -20.00
N ARG A 57 -32.83 11.87 -20.63
CA ARG A 57 -31.86 10.86 -21.06
C ARG A 57 -31.87 10.72 -22.57
N VAL A 58 -30.70 10.64 -23.20
CA VAL A 58 -30.56 10.30 -24.61
C VAL A 58 -29.83 8.98 -24.76
N ASP A 59 -30.52 7.98 -25.31
CA ASP A 59 -30.03 6.62 -25.46
C ASP A 59 -29.24 6.42 -26.76
N ASN A 60 -28.18 5.60 -26.69
CA ASN A 60 -27.50 4.93 -27.81
C ASN A 60 -26.91 5.81 -28.92
N GLY A 61 -26.67 7.11 -28.67
CA GLY A 61 -26.02 8.02 -29.63
C GLY A 61 -26.72 8.14 -30.98
N THR A 62 -27.97 7.69 -31.08
CA THR A 62 -28.74 7.61 -32.33
C THR A 62 -29.29 8.96 -32.80
N CYS A 63 -28.90 10.04 -32.14
CA CYS A 63 -29.02 11.39 -32.65
C CYS A 63 -28.19 11.53 -33.94
N ASP A 64 -28.79 11.32 -35.12
CA ASP A 64 -28.10 11.34 -36.43
C ASP A 64 -27.18 12.56 -36.66
N ALA A 65 -27.49 13.70 -36.03
CA ALA A 65 -26.64 14.90 -36.04
C ALA A 65 -25.41 14.81 -35.10
N TRP A 66 -25.55 14.21 -33.91
CA TRP A 66 -24.43 13.92 -33.00
C TRP A 66 -23.60 12.74 -33.50
N ALA A 67 -24.25 11.67 -33.98
CA ALA A 67 -23.59 10.46 -34.46
C ALA A 67 -22.57 10.73 -35.58
N ARG A 68 -22.85 11.72 -36.46
CA ARG A 68 -21.94 12.07 -37.57
C ARG A 68 -20.80 13.00 -37.17
N GLN A 69 -20.93 13.77 -36.09
CA GLN A 69 -19.98 14.85 -35.75
C GLN A 69 -19.39 14.77 -34.33
N GLY A 70 -19.95 13.95 -33.44
CA GLY A 70 -19.59 13.83 -32.01
C GLY A 70 -19.68 15.14 -31.21
N THR A 71 -20.33 16.18 -31.74
CA THR A 71 -20.25 17.54 -31.20
C THR A 71 -21.54 17.91 -30.46
N LEU A 72 -21.43 18.10 -29.15
CA LEU A 72 -22.52 18.59 -28.30
C LEU A 72 -22.61 20.12 -28.37
N ARG A 73 -23.83 20.65 -28.56
CA ARG A 73 -24.10 22.10 -28.69
C ARG A 73 -25.23 22.61 -27.77
N PRO A 74 -25.27 23.91 -27.42
CA PRO A 74 -26.33 24.48 -26.58
C PRO A 74 -27.73 24.34 -27.18
N GLU A 75 -27.86 24.46 -28.50
CA GLU A 75 -29.15 24.38 -29.23
C GLU A 75 -29.94 23.09 -28.94
N TYR A 76 -29.29 22.04 -28.43
CA TYR A 76 -29.95 20.78 -28.09
C TYR A 76 -30.69 20.79 -26.75
N PHE A 77 -30.30 21.66 -25.81
CA PHE A 77 -30.84 21.66 -24.45
C PHE A 77 -31.15 23.04 -23.89
N GLY A 78 -30.73 24.11 -24.58
CA GLY A 78 -30.80 25.49 -24.10
C GLY A 78 -32.23 26.01 -23.85
N THR A 79 -33.25 25.28 -24.30
CA THR A 79 -34.66 25.59 -24.06
C THR A 79 -35.22 24.97 -22.76
N TYR A 80 -34.53 24.00 -22.16
CA TYR A 80 -34.99 23.27 -20.97
C TYR A 80 -34.39 23.86 -19.69
N ASN A 81 -34.90 25.01 -19.26
CA ASN A 81 -34.34 25.76 -18.13
C ASN A 81 -34.54 25.06 -16.77
N ASP A 82 -35.53 24.16 -16.66
CA ASP A 82 -35.84 23.41 -15.42
C ASP A 82 -35.03 22.11 -15.30
N LEU A 83 -34.15 21.82 -16.25
CA LEU A 83 -33.41 20.57 -16.32
C LEU A 83 -32.46 20.43 -15.13
N LYS A 84 -32.67 19.39 -14.33
CA LYS A 84 -31.83 19.01 -13.18
C LYS A 84 -30.93 17.83 -13.48
N VAL A 85 -31.38 16.90 -14.33
CA VAL A 85 -30.63 15.69 -14.67
C VAL A 85 -30.53 15.55 -16.17
N LEU A 86 -29.29 15.53 -16.68
CA LEU A 86 -28.99 15.25 -18.08
C LEU A 86 -28.12 14.01 -18.18
N ASN A 87 -28.65 12.96 -18.79
CA ASN A 87 -27.95 11.71 -19.01
C ASN A 87 -27.67 11.48 -20.49
N LEU A 88 -26.39 11.54 -20.85
CA LEU A 88 -25.85 11.34 -22.19
C LEU A 88 -24.87 10.17 -22.20
N THR A 89 -25.11 9.15 -21.37
CA THR A 89 -24.31 7.92 -21.33
C THR A 89 -24.40 7.22 -22.69
N GLN A 90 -23.26 6.82 -23.27
CA GLN A 90 -23.21 6.19 -24.61
C GLN A 90 -23.81 7.04 -25.75
N ALA A 91 -23.83 8.37 -25.60
CA ALA A 91 -24.37 9.29 -26.59
C ALA A 91 -23.38 9.66 -27.72
N HIS A 92 -22.22 8.99 -27.80
CA HIS A 92 -21.15 9.23 -28.79
C HIS A 92 -20.61 10.68 -28.77
N VAL A 93 -20.59 11.32 -27.60
CA VAL A 93 -20.05 12.67 -27.42
C VAL A 93 -18.52 12.64 -27.52
N ASP A 94 -17.95 13.41 -28.43
CA ASP A 94 -16.49 13.59 -28.63
C ASP A 94 -16.02 14.97 -28.13
N ARG A 95 -16.80 16.02 -28.41
CA ARG A 95 -16.40 17.41 -28.10
C ARG A 95 -17.59 18.31 -27.76
N PHE A 96 -17.29 19.40 -27.06
CA PHE A 96 -18.24 20.46 -26.70
C PHE A 96 -18.04 21.71 -27.57
N GLN A 97 -19.10 22.24 -28.19
CA GLN A 97 -19.03 23.49 -28.96
C GLN A 97 -20.30 24.37 -28.82
N PRO A 98 -20.17 25.70 -28.69
CA PRO A 98 -18.93 26.44 -28.49
C PRO A 98 -18.32 26.12 -27.12
N VAL A 99 -17.12 26.64 -26.88
CA VAL A 99 -16.53 26.64 -25.53
C VAL A 99 -17.54 27.27 -24.57
N ALA A 100 -17.75 26.67 -23.39
CA ALA A 100 -18.79 27.05 -22.42
C ALA A 100 -20.26 26.79 -22.88
N MET A 101 -20.52 25.66 -23.55
CA MET A 101 -21.87 25.35 -24.03
C MET A 101 -22.94 25.25 -22.92
N PHE A 102 -22.54 24.99 -21.67
CA PHE A 102 -23.45 24.82 -20.52
C PHE A 102 -23.80 26.13 -19.80
N THR A 103 -23.47 27.30 -20.39
CA THR A 103 -23.58 28.61 -19.71
C THR A 103 -24.97 28.91 -19.13
N SER A 104 -26.04 28.44 -19.78
CA SER A 104 -27.44 28.66 -19.34
C SER A 104 -28.03 27.54 -18.48
N MET A 105 -27.27 26.49 -18.17
CA MET A 105 -27.78 25.28 -17.49
C MET A 105 -27.56 25.34 -15.96
N SER A 106 -27.92 26.47 -15.35
CA SER A 106 -27.62 26.76 -13.93
C SER A 106 -28.38 25.91 -12.92
N ASN A 107 -29.49 25.28 -13.34
CA ASN A 107 -30.30 24.39 -12.50
C ASN A 107 -29.86 22.92 -12.56
N LEU A 108 -28.87 22.59 -13.41
CA LEU A 108 -28.42 21.22 -13.58
C LEU A 108 -27.67 20.73 -12.32
N ILE A 109 -28.11 19.60 -11.78
CA ILE A 109 -27.60 18.96 -10.56
C ILE A 109 -26.74 17.74 -10.93
N GLU A 110 -27.16 16.98 -11.94
CA GLU A 110 -26.50 15.73 -12.34
C GLU A 110 -26.24 15.72 -13.86
N LEU A 111 -25.00 15.43 -14.23
CA LEU A 111 -24.56 15.29 -15.62
C LEU A 111 -23.81 13.97 -15.82
N TYR A 112 -24.40 13.08 -16.60
CA TYR A 112 -23.81 11.79 -16.93
C TYR A 112 -23.31 11.80 -18.38
N LEU A 113 -22.00 11.66 -18.54
CA LEU A 113 -21.28 11.65 -19.82
C LEU A 113 -20.41 10.40 -19.96
N SER A 114 -20.72 9.32 -19.24
CA SER A 114 -19.91 8.10 -19.30
C SER A 114 -20.07 7.32 -20.60
N HIS A 115 -19.07 6.49 -20.91
CA HIS A 115 -19.03 5.68 -22.15
C HIS A 115 -19.16 6.51 -23.43
N ASN A 116 -18.48 7.65 -23.48
CA ASN A 116 -18.43 8.53 -24.65
C ASN A 116 -17.02 8.54 -25.25
N LEU A 117 -16.75 9.44 -26.19
CA LEU A 117 -15.51 9.57 -26.93
C LEU A 117 -14.73 10.83 -26.54
N ILE A 118 -15.02 11.44 -25.38
CA ILE A 118 -14.42 12.71 -24.97
C ILE A 118 -12.92 12.52 -24.81
N ARG A 119 -12.12 13.32 -25.52
CA ARG A 119 -10.65 13.29 -25.48
C ARG A 119 -10.05 14.40 -24.62
N SER A 120 -10.69 15.56 -24.64
CA SER A 120 -10.31 16.74 -23.88
C SER A 120 -11.49 17.69 -23.78
N PHE A 121 -11.38 18.66 -22.88
CA PHE A 121 -12.34 19.73 -22.72
C PHE A 121 -11.62 21.02 -22.34
N SER A 122 -12.21 22.16 -22.69
CA SER A 122 -11.65 23.47 -22.34
C SER A 122 -11.80 23.73 -20.83
N PRO A 123 -10.89 24.47 -20.18
CA PRO A 123 -11.03 24.84 -18.77
C PRO A 123 -12.31 25.62 -18.44
N THR A 124 -12.99 26.20 -19.43
CA THR A 124 -14.29 26.87 -19.27
C THR A 124 -15.48 26.02 -19.73
N ALA A 125 -15.27 24.74 -20.08
CA ALA A 125 -16.33 23.85 -20.57
C ALA A 125 -17.54 23.82 -19.62
N TRP A 126 -17.29 23.79 -18.30
CA TRP A 126 -18.33 23.66 -17.27
C TRP A 126 -18.89 25.00 -16.76
N THR A 127 -18.62 26.10 -17.45
CA THR A 127 -19.17 27.40 -17.07
C THR A 127 -20.70 27.35 -17.13
N GLY A 128 -21.37 27.91 -16.11
CA GLY A 128 -22.82 27.90 -15.97
C GLY A 128 -23.37 26.78 -15.07
N LEU A 129 -22.61 25.70 -14.86
CA LEU A 129 -23.02 24.55 -14.04
C LEU A 129 -22.81 24.77 -12.53
N SER A 130 -23.26 25.92 -12.00
CA SER A 130 -23.01 26.30 -10.61
C SER A 130 -23.72 25.42 -9.58
N SER A 131 -24.83 24.77 -9.95
CA SER A 131 -25.60 23.88 -9.06
C SER A 131 -25.24 22.41 -9.20
N LEU A 132 -24.26 22.08 -10.05
CA LEU A 132 -23.92 20.70 -10.35
C LEU A 132 -23.29 20.03 -9.13
N GLU A 133 -23.86 18.89 -8.74
CA GLU A 133 -23.41 18.08 -7.61
C GLU A 133 -22.75 16.78 -8.06
N HIS A 134 -23.14 16.23 -9.22
CA HIS A 134 -22.65 14.95 -9.72
C HIS A 134 -22.21 15.06 -11.18
N LEU A 135 -20.95 14.69 -11.45
CA LEU A 135 -20.39 14.64 -12.80
C LEU A 135 -19.71 13.30 -13.05
N ASP A 136 -20.24 12.55 -14.01
CA ASP A 136 -19.66 11.28 -14.46
C ASP A 136 -19.04 11.42 -15.85
N LEU A 137 -17.71 11.33 -15.92
CA LEU A 137 -16.90 11.35 -17.14
C LEU A 137 -16.19 10.01 -17.36
N SER A 138 -16.61 8.94 -16.68
CA SER A 138 -15.95 7.65 -16.76
C SER A 138 -16.07 6.99 -18.14
N HIS A 139 -15.19 6.04 -18.46
CA HIS A 139 -15.22 5.31 -19.74
C HIS A 139 -15.20 6.25 -20.97
N ASN A 140 -14.35 7.28 -20.92
CA ASN A 140 -14.06 8.15 -22.05
C ASN A 140 -12.61 7.92 -22.54
N THR A 141 -12.10 8.81 -23.37
CA THR A 141 -10.72 8.78 -23.86
C THR A 141 -9.91 9.99 -23.40
N ILE A 142 -10.25 10.54 -22.23
CA ILE A 142 -9.62 11.75 -21.70
C ILE A 142 -8.15 11.46 -21.41
N MET A 143 -7.24 12.20 -22.06
CA MET A 143 -5.79 12.02 -21.91
C MET A 143 -5.18 12.87 -20.78
N GLY A 144 -5.90 13.92 -20.38
CA GLY A 144 -5.49 14.87 -19.37
C GLY A 144 -6.41 16.09 -19.36
N PHE A 145 -6.20 16.96 -18.38
CA PHE A 145 -6.90 18.24 -18.24
C PHE A 145 -5.92 19.28 -17.67
N VAL A 146 -6.21 20.55 -17.91
CA VAL A 146 -5.32 21.67 -17.53
C VAL A 146 -5.67 22.23 -16.15
N ALA A 147 -4.87 23.15 -15.64
CA ALA A 147 -5.13 23.87 -14.39
C ALA A 147 -6.55 24.47 -14.38
N GLN A 148 -7.20 24.44 -13.21
CA GLN A 148 -8.52 25.05 -12.97
C GLN A 148 -9.65 24.50 -13.85
N SER A 149 -9.45 23.34 -14.47
CA SER A 149 -10.41 22.73 -15.40
C SER A 149 -11.79 22.47 -14.79
N PHE A 150 -11.90 22.35 -13.47
CA PHE A 150 -13.17 22.16 -12.76
C PHE A 150 -13.56 23.33 -11.85
N SER A 151 -12.88 24.47 -11.96
CA SER A 151 -12.99 25.61 -11.02
C SER A 151 -14.38 26.26 -10.91
N LYS A 152 -15.27 26.00 -11.86
CA LYS A 152 -16.65 26.51 -11.86
C LYS A 152 -17.65 25.60 -11.14
N LEU A 153 -17.26 24.35 -10.85
CA LEU A 153 -18.11 23.33 -10.24
C LEU A 153 -18.06 23.41 -8.70
N ILE A 154 -18.39 24.58 -8.15
CA ILE A 154 -18.19 24.91 -6.73
C ILE A 154 -19.05 24.09 -5.75
N ASN A 155 -20.16 23.50 -6.24
CA ASN A 155 -21.07 22.65 -5.47
C ASN A 155 -20.90 21.15 -5.76
N LEU A 156 -19.89 20.77 -6.55
CA LEU A 156 -19.70 19.38 -6.95
C LEU A 156 -19.35 18.53 -5.73
N LYS A 157 -20.10 17.44 -5.56
CA LYS A 157 -19.91 16.46 -4.47
C LYS A 157 -19.25 15.19 -4.98
N GLN A 158 -19.50 14.80 -6.23
CA GLN A 158 -18.96 13.58 -6.83
C GLN A 158 -18.40 13.84 -8.22
N LEU A 159 -17.17 13.39 -8.44
CA LEU A 159 -16.48 13.43 -9.73
C LEU A 159 -15.92 12.05 -10.05
N ASN A 160 -16.41 11.46 -11.14
CA ASN A 160 -15.89 10.19 -11.66
C ASN A 160 -15.13 10.41 -12.97
N LEU A 161 -13.83 10.13 -12.95
CA LEU A 161 -12.90 10.18 -14.09
C LEU A 161 -12.31 8.80 -14.41
N SER A 162 -12.85 7.73 -13.83
CA SER A 162 -12.33 6.37 -14.00
C SER A 162 -12.38 5.87 -15.45
N ASN A 163 -11.56 4.86 -15.76
CA ASN A 163 -11.59 4.20 -17.06
C ASN A 163 -11.37 5.17 -18.23
N ASN A 164 -10.47 6.14 -18.07
CA ASN A 164 -10.05 7.06 -19.11
C ASN A 164 -8.63 6.69 -19.61
N LYS A 165 -7.96 7.63 -20.28
CA LYS A 165 -6.59 7.47 -20.77
C LYS A 165 -5.67 8.54 -20.18
N ILE A 166 -5.91 8.93 -18.93
CA ILE A 166 -5.16 10.02 -18.29
C ILE A 166 -3.71 9.57 -18.11
N THR A 167 -2.83 10.06 -18.98
CA THR A 167 -1.38 9.84 -18.95
C THR A 167 -0.63 11.12 -18.64
N MET A 168 -1.26 12.29 -18.87
CA MET A 168 -0.67 13.58 -18.55
C MET A 168 -0.64 13.78 -17.04
N GLN A 169 0.40 14.47 -16.55
CA GLN A 169 0.48 14.87 -15.15
C GLN A 169 -0.72 15.76 -14.79
N ILE A 170 -1.41 15.41 -13.70
CA ILE A 170 -2.46 16.25 -13.14
C ILE A 170 -1.81 17.50 -12.55
N PRO A 171 -2.18 18.72 -13.00
CA PRO A 171 -1.65 19.95 -12.43
C PRO A 171 -2.06 20.09 -10.96
N ASP A 172 -1.23 20.72 -10.13
CA ASP A 172 -1.53 20.97 -8.70
C ASP A 172 -2.87 21.70 -8.48
N THR A 173 -3.26 22.56 -9.43
CA THR A 173 -4.54 23.30 -9.41
C THR A 173 -5.60 22.66 -10.30
N GLY A 174 -5.41 21.42 -10.74
CA GLY A 174 -6.34 20.68 -11.61
C GLY A 174 -7.73 20.53 -11.00
N PHE A 175 -7.79 20.28 -9.68
CA PHE A 175 -9.02 20.16 -8.90
C PHE A 175 -9.39 21.43 -8.11
N ALA A 176 -8.75 22.57 -8.40
CA ALA A 176 -9.09 23.83 -7.74
C ALA A 176 -10.58 24.17 -7.95
N GLY A 177 -11.23 24.67 -6.90
CA GLY A 177 -12.65 25.03 -6.88
C GLY A 177 -13.61 23.92 -6.41
N LEU A 178 -13.16 22.67 -6.35
CA LEU A 178 -13.95 21.52 -5.90
C LEU A 178 -14.03 21.42 -4.37
N VAL A 179 -14.38 22.52 -3.70
CA VAL A 179 -14.34 22.65 -2.24
C VAL A 179 -15.42 21.83 -1.52
N GLN A 180 -16.51 21.46 -2.22
CA GLN A 180 -17.59 20.61 -1.69
C GLN A 180 -17.44 19.12 -2.07
N LEU A 181 -16.35 18.75 -2.76
CA LEU A 181 -16.17 17.41 -3.27
C LEU A 181 -16.00 16.42 -2.13
N LYS A 182 -16.81 15.37 -2.14
CA LYS A 182 -16.78 14.27 -1.18
C LYS A 182 -16.13 13.03 -1.77
N THR A 183 -16.37 12.76 -3.05
CA THR A 183 -15.88 11.54 -3.72
C THR A 183 -15.17 11.89 -5.02
N LEU A 184 -13.93 11.43 -5.13
CA LEU A 184 -13.13 11.49 -6.35
C LEU A 184 -12.73 10.07 -6.77
N THR A 185 -13.06 9.70 -8.01
CA THR A 185 -12.64 8.43 -8.60
C THR A 185 -11.73 8.68 -9.80
N LEU A 186 -10.48 8.21 -9.71
CA LEU A 186 -9.47 8.24 -10.77
C LEU A 186 -9.11 6.85 -11.31
N SER A 187 -9.66 5.78 -10.72
CA SER A 187 -9.30 4.39 -10.97
C SER A 187 -9.26 3.98 -12.43
N ASN A 188 -8.45 2.98 -12.78
CA ASN A 188 -8.33 2.46 -14.15
C ASN A 188 -7.88 3.54 -15.15
N ASN A 189 -6.89 4.35 -14.77
CA ASN A 189 -6.21 5.29 -15.66
C ASN A 189 -4.70 5.05 -15.65
N PRO A 190 -3.99 5.20 -16.76
CA PRO A 190 -2.53 4.98 -16.84
C PRO A 190 -1.71 6.13 -16.22
N ILE A 191 -2.03 6.53 -14.98
CA ILE A 191 -1.36 7.60 -14.23
C ILE A 191 -0.16 7.00 -13.49
N SER A 192 1.05 7.41 -13.87
CA SER A 192 2.29 6.91 -13.27
C SER A 192 2.83 7.75 -12.12
N ASN A 193 2.34 8.99 -11.96
CA ASN A 193 2.75 9.91 -10.90
C ASN A 193 1.62 10.91 -10.58
N ILE A 194 1.45 11.24 -9.31
CA ILE A 194 0.57 12.30 -8.82
C ILE A 194 1.39 13.24 -7.95
N GLY A 195 1.35 14.54 -8.26
CA GLY A 195 2.07 15.56 -7.50
C GLY A 195 1.55 15.71 -6.07
N SER A 196 2.42 16.10 -5.14
CA SER A 196 2.12 16.21 -3.71
C SER A 196 0.93 17.12 -3.38
N ASN A 197 0.67 18.13 -4.21
CA ASN A 197 -0.33 19.15 -3.94
C ASN A 197 -1.67 18.94 -4.67
N VAL A 198 -1.77 17.92 -5.52
CA VAL A 198 -2.92 17.71 -6.41
C VAL A 198 -4.25 17.65 -5.64
N PHE A 199 -4.26 17.05 -4.44
CA PHE A 199 -5.47 16.87 -3.63
C PHE A 199 -5.69 17.98 -2.59
N GLN A 200 -4.75 18.91 -2.41
CA GLN A 200 -4.86 19.98 -1.40
C GLN A 200 -6.10 20.88 -1.55
N PRO A 201 -6.62 21.16 -2.77
CA PRO A 201 -7.88 21.90 -2.93
C PRO A 201 -9.12 21.18 -2.37
N LEU A 202 -9.06 19.86 -2.16
CA LEU A 202 -10.21 19.01 -1.84
C LEU A 202 -10.47 18.94 -0.32
N VAL A 203 -10.68 20.09 0.31
CA VAL A 203 -10.74 20.22 1.77
C VAL A 203 -11.84 19.40 2.47
N ASN A 204 -12.89 19.02 1.74
CA ASN A 204 -14.02 18.23 2.24
C ASN A 204 -14.09 16.80 1.67
N VAL A 205 -13.02 16.32 1.01
CA VAL A 205 -13.03 14.98 0.42
C VAL A 205 -13.08 13.91 1.49
N GLU A 206 -13.96 12.93 1.30
CA GLU A 206 -14.20 11.82 2.20
C GLU A 206 -13.66 10.51 1.60
N THR A 207 -13.69 10.37 0.27
CA THR A 207 -13.27 9.17 -0.45
C THR A 207 -12.44 9.52 -1.69
N ILE A 208 -11.25 8.91 -1.79
CA ILE A 208 -10.40 8.97 -2.98
C ILE A 208 -10.13 7.54 -3.48
N GLN A 209 -10.48 7.27 -4.73
CA GLN A 209 -10.21 5.98 -5.40
C GLN A 209 -9.16 6.17 -6.50
N MET A 210 -8.02 5.51 -6.33
CA MET A 210 -6.81 5.55 -7.17
C MET A 210 -6.29 4.13 -7.42
N ASN A 211 -7.17 3.13 -7.44
CA ASN A 211 -6.81 1.75 -7.73
C ASN A 211 -6.63 1.50 -9.23
N ASN A 212 -5.77 0.54 -9.57
CA ASN A 212 -5.45 0.21 -10.96
C ASN A 212 -4.99 1.43 -11.77
N LEU A 213 -4.03 2.16 -11.22
CA LEU A 213 -3.28 3.16 -11.99
C LEU A 213 -1.97 2.51 -12.48
N THR A 214 -0.88 3.27 -12.55
CA THR A 214 0.46 2.72 -12.78
C THR A 214 1.47 3.36 -11.83
N LEU A 215 1.03 3.70 -10.62
CA LEU A 215 1.86 4.36 -9.61
C LEU A 215 3.00 3.44 -9.17
N THR A 216 4.20 4.01 -9.05
CA THR A 216 5.40 3.29 -8.56
C THR A 216 5.79 3.70 -7.15
N ASN A 217 5.32 4.86 -6.68
CA ASN A 217 5.57 5.39 -5.36
C ASN A 217 4.42 6.28 -4.90
N ILE A 218 4.33 6.50 -3.59
CA ILE A 218 3.47 7.53 -2.98
C ILE A 218 4.38 8.68 -2.54
N SER A 219 4.18 9.85 -3.14
CA SER A 219 4.98 11.05 -2.90
C SER A 219 4.73 11.69 -1.53
N ASN A 220 5.68 12.50 -1.09
CA ASN A 220 5.59 13.25 0.15
C ASN A 220 4.30 14.08 0.22
N GLY A 221 3.65 14.06 1.37
CA GLY A 221 2.46 14.87 1.66
C GLY A 221 1.25 14.68 0.74
N LEU A 222 1.22 13.65 -0.12
CA LEU A 222 0.19 13.47 -1.15
C LEU A 222 -1.25 13.57 -0.62
N LEU A 223 -1.49 12.98 0.55
CA LEU A 223 -2.79 12.98 1.22
C LEU A 223 -2.74 13.75 2.54
N SER A 224 -1.72 14.59 2.77
CA SER A 224 -1.54 15.31 4.03
C SER A 224 -2.61 16.37 4.24
N ASN A 225 -2.98 16.59 5.50
CA ASN A 225 -3.94 17.59 5.97
C ASN A 225 -5.38 17.45 5.40
N LEU A 226 -5.73 16.30 4.82
CA LEU A 226 -7.09 16.02 4.34
C LEU A 226 -7.99 15.58 5.51
N LYS A 227 -8.41 16.55 6.33
CA LYS A 227 -9.11 16.30 7.61
C LYS A 227 -10.46 15.60 7.48
N SER A 228 -11.10 15.67 6.32
CA SER A 228 -12.39 15.02 6.05
C SER A 228 -12.24 13.64 5.43
N LEU A 229 -11.03 13.22 5.05
CA LEU A 229 -10.79 11.95 4.38
C LEU A 229 -11.15 10.78 5.30
N ARG A 230 -11.68 9.71 4.74
CA ARG A 230 -12.06 8.50 5.50
C ARG A 230 -11.61 7.24 4.80
N THR A 231 -11.76 7.20 3.48
CA THR A 231 -11.49 6.01 2.68
C THR A 231 -10.56 6.34 1.52
N VAL A 232 -9.48 5.58 1.43
CA VAL A 232 -8.51 5.67 0.35
C VAL A 232 -8.25 4.28 -0.20
N ASP A 233 -8.40 4.15 -1.51
CA ASP A 233 -8.04 2.94 -2.24
C ASP A 233 -6.94 3.25 -3.24
N ILE A 234 -5.74 2.70 -3.03
CA ILE A 234 -4.57 2.78 -3.92
C ILE A 234 -4.09 1.36 -4.29
N SER A 235 -5.01 0.40 -4.23
CA SER A 235 -4.72 -0.99 -4.58
C SER A 235 -4.42 -1.18 -6.07
N ASP A 236 -3.92 -2.35 -6.46
CA ASP A 236 -3.67 -2.71 -7.87
C ASP A 236 -2.74 -1.72 -8.57
N ASN A 237 -1.66 -1.30 -7.92
CA ASN A 237 -0.63 -0.45 -8.50
C ASN A 237 0.72 -1.18 -8.51
N THR A 238 1.79 -0.47 -8.84
CA THR A 238 3.17 -0.99 -8.80
C THR A 238 4.00 -0.29 -7.73
N ILE A 239 3.38 0.07 -6.60
CA ILE A 239 4.02 0.88 -5.56
C ILE A 239 5.07 0.04 -4.83
N SER A 240 6.33 0.49 -4.90
CA SER A 240 7.46 -0.08 -4.18
C SER A 240 7.87 0.73 -2.95
N SER A 241 7.46 1.99 -2.86
CA SER A 241 7.82 2.89 -1.75
C SER A 241 6.69 3.86 -1.40
N VAL A 242 6.60 4.19 -0.11
CA VAL A 242 5.61 5.12 0.46
C VAL A 242 6.36 6.15 1.30
N ALA A 243 6.12 7.43 1.03
CA ALA A 243 6.68 8.52 1.84
C ALA A 243 6.10 8.54 3.25
N ASN A 244 6.95 8.78 4.27
CA ASN A 244 6.53 8.73 5.68
C ASN A 244 5.52 9.82 6.08
N ASP A 245 5.48 10.94 5.35
CA ASP A 245 4.64 12.09 5.68
C ASP A 245 3.33 12.14 4.87
N PHE A 246 3.05 11.14 4.03
CA PHE A 246 1.93 11.19 3.07
C PHE A 246 0.55 11.30 3.73
N LEU A 247 0.42 10.89 4.99
CA LEU A 247 -0.81 10.96 5.80
C LEU A 247 -0.76 11.99 6.93
N THR A 248 0.27 12.83 6.99
CA THR A 248 0.46 13.76 8.10
C THR A 248 -0.78 14.64 8.31
N GLY A 249 -1.36 14.61 9.51
CA GLY A 249 -2.52 15.44 9.86
C GLY A 249 -3.85 14.98 9.24
N THR A 250 -3.86 13.81 8.59
CA THR A 250 -5.04 13.25 7.91
C THR A 250 -5.76 12.28 8.80
N THR A 251 -7.09 12.29 8.75
CA THR A 251 -7.91 11.28 9.42
C THR A 251 -8.27 10.18 8.43
N LEU A 252 -8.31 8.94 8.87
CA LEU A 252 -8.62 7.78 8.03
C LEU A 252 -9.38 6.73 8.82
N ASP A 253 -10.35 6.10 8.16
CA ASP A 253 -10.99 4.88 8.63
C ASP A 253 -10.44 3.65 7.90
N SER A 254 -10.17 3.77 6.59
CA SER A 254 -9.74 2.65 5.75
C SER A 254 -8.70 3.09 4.72
N LEU A 255 -7.61 2.32 4.63
CA LEU A 255 -6.57 2.46 3.60
C LEU A 255 -6.31 1.10 2.94
N ASP A 256 -6.47 1.05 1.63
CA ASP A 256 -6.13 -0.10 0.81
C ASP A 256 -4.86 0.16 -0.02
N LEU A 257 -3.84 -0.65 0.23
CA LEU A 257 -2.55 -0.71 -0.47
C LEU A 257 -2.29 -2.13 -1.02
N SER A 258 -3.33 -2.97 -1.10
CA SER A 258 -3.19 -4.34 -1.59
C SER A 258 -2.81 -4.41 -3.07
N ASN A 259 -2.31 -5.57 -3.50
CA ASN A 259 -1.90 -5.80 -4.89
C ASN A 259 -0.88 -4.75 -5.39
N ASN A 260 0.18 -4.55 -4.62
CA ASN A 260 1.32 -3.68 -4.94
C ASN A 260 2.63 -4.48 -4.86
N VAL A 261 3.78 -3.79 -4.85
CA VAL A 261 5.10 -4.44 -4.79
C VAL A 261 5.90 -4.01 -3.55
N LEU A 262 5.22 -3.65 -2.46
CA LEU A 262 5.87 -3.26 -1.21
C LEU A 262 6.66 -4.45 -0.63
N THR A 263 7.92 -4.22 -0.29
CA THR A 263 8.82 -5.23 0.31
C THR A 263 8.83 -5.20 1.84
N SER A 264 8.27 -4.16 2.44
CA SER A 264 8.15 -3.97 3.89
C SER A 264 6.87 -3.21 4.25
N ILE A 265 6.46 -3.30 5.52
CA ILE A 265 5.34 -2.54 6.06
C ILE A 265 5.82 -1.09 6.27
N PRO A 266 5.22 -0.06 5.64
CA PRO A 266 5.65 1.33 5.81
C PRO A 266 5.09 1.92 7.11
N SER A 267 5.54 1.37 8.25
CA SER A 267 4.95 1.62 9.57
C SER A 267 5.04 3.09 9.99
N ASP A 268 6.14 3.77 9.66
CA ASP A 268 6.31 5.20 9.96
C ASP A 268 5.29 6.07 9.24
N ALA A 269 4.89 5.68 8.04
CA ALA A 269 3.91 6.39 7.25
C ALA A 269 2.49 6.30 7.86
N PHE A 270 2.19 5.22 8.58
CA PHE A 270 0.90 5.05 9.25
C PHE A 270 0.82 5.76 10.60
N LYS A 271 1.97 5.98 11.26
CA LYS A 271 2.07 6.66 12.56
C LYS A 271 1.82 8.18 12.47
N THR A 272 2.00 8.78 11.29
CA THR A 272 1.85 10.24 11.09
C THR A 272 0.41 10.69 10.88
N SER A 273 -0.53 9.75 10.70
CA SER A 273 -1.96 10.05 10.58
C SER A 273 -2.53 10.64 11.87
N ALA A 274 -3.42 11.63 11.76
CA ALA A 274 -4.09 12.24 12.91
C ALA A 274 -5.01 11.24 13.64
N THR A 275 -5.60 10.30 12.91
CA THR A 275 -6.30 9.15 13.48
C THR A 275 -5.81 7.88 12.78
N PRO A 276 -5.28 6.88 13.50
CA PRO A 276 -4.89 5.63 12.90
C PRO A 276 -6.05 4.99 12.14
N ALA A 277 -5.77 4.43 10.96
CA ALA A 277 -6.78 3.76 10.17
C ALA A 277 -7.31 2.51 10.91
N LYS A 278 -8.62 2.31 10.90
CA LYS A 278 -9.27 1.13 11.50
C LYS A 278 -9.07 -0.10 10.64
N VAL A 279 -8.99 0.07 9.32
CA VAL A 279 -8.75 -1.00 8.35
C VAL A 279 -7.52 -0.65 7.52
N LEU A 280 -6.52 -1.51 7.59
CA LEU A 280 -5.30 -1.46 6.78
C LEU A 280 -5.22 -2.72 5.94
N ASN A 281 -5.27 -2.57 4.62
CA ASN A 281 -5.11 -3.68 3.70
C ASN A 281 -3.76 -3.58 2.98
N LEU A 282 -2.86 -4.53 3.27
CA LEU A 282 -1.54 -4.69 2.66
C LEU A 282 -1.42 -6.05 1.94
N ALA A 283 -2.55 -6.72 1.69
CA ALA A 283 -2.57 -8.04 1.09
C ALA A 283 -1.90 -8.06 -0.30
N HIS A 284 -1.39 -9.21 -0.71
CA HIS A 284 -0.82 -9.43 -2.05
C HIS A 284 0.29 -8.42 -2.43
N ASN A 285 1.18 -8.10 -1.47
CA ASN A 285 2.42 -7.36 -1.70
C ASN A 285 3.63 -8.32 -1.77
N LYS A 286 4.85 -7.81 -1.57
CA LYS A 286 6.12 -8.56 -1.57
C LYS A 286 6.81 -8.55 -0.20
N ILE A 287 6.03 -8.38 0.87
CA ILE A 287 6.56 -8.33 2.24
C ILE A 287 7.04 -9.73 2.65
N THR A 288 8.31 -9.86 3.04
CA THR A 288 8.95 -11.16 3.35
C THR A 288 9.07 -11.46 4.83
N GLN A 289 8.95 -10.45 5.68
CA GLN A 289 9.09 -10.59 7.13
C GLN A 289 8.31 -9.50 7.88
N ILE A 290 8.01 -9.76 9.15
CA ILE A 290 7.50 -8.77 10.09
C ILE A 290 8.56 -8.54 11.17
N SER A 291 9.14 -7.35 11.19
CA SER A 291 10.17 -6.96 12.16
C SER A 291 9.58 -6.55 13.51
N SER A 292 10.46 -6.39 14.52
CA SER A 292 10.10 -5.95 15.87
C SER A 292 9.46 -4.55 15.91
N THR A 293 9.61 -3.75 14.85
CA THR A 293 9.11 -2.37 14.80
C THR A 293 7.94 -2.16 13.86
N ASP A 294 7.64 -3.12 12.98
CA ASP A 294 6.69 -2.93 11.87
C ASP A 294 5.26 -2.70 12.35
N LEU A 295 4.86 -3.36 13.44
CA LEU A 295 3.51 -3.26 13.99
C LEU A 295 3.42 -2.30 15.18
N LYS A 296 4.56 -1.86 15.73
CA LYS A 296 4.58 -0.97 16.90
C LYS A 296 3.93 0.37 16.54
N GLY A 297 2.93 0.77 17.33
CA GLY A 297 2.16 1.99 17.09
C GLY A 297 1.02 1.85 16.07
N ILE A 298 0.86 0.69 15.43
CA ILE A 298 -0.32 0.39 14.61
C ILE A 298 -1.47 -0.04 15.53
N THR A 299 -2.60 0.67 15.46
CA THR A 299 -3.80 0.42 16.29
C THR A 299 -5.04 0.04 15.47
N ALA A 300 -4.84 -0.49 14.26
CA ALA A 300 -5.92 -0.87 13.36
C ALA A 300 -6.78 -2.02 13.92
N ASN A 301 -8.11 -1.93 13.74
CA ASN A 301 -9.02 -3.02 14.07
C ASN A 301 -8.78 -4.24 13.17
N ARG A 302 -8.46 -4.00 11.89
CA ARG A 302 -8.16 -5.03 10.89
C ARG A 302 -6.87 -4.68 10.15
N LEU A 303 -5.91 -5.59 10.21
CA LEU A 303 -4.70 -5.57 9.39
C LEU A 303 -4.70 -6.80 8.48
N ASP A 304 -4.75 -6.59 7.17
CA ASP A 304 -4.68 -7.68 6.19
C ASP A 304 -3.29 -7.72 5.58
N LEU A 305 -2.55 -8.81 5.84
CA LEU A 305 -1.23 -9.09 5.27
C LEU A 305 -1.25 -10.36 4.41
N SER A 306 -2.44 -10.88 4.10
CA SER A 306 -2.60 -12.14 3.38
C SER A 306 -1.96 -12.09 1.99
N GLY A 307 -1.50 -13.24 1.48
CA GLY A 307 -0.91 -13.30 0.14
C GLY A 307 0.47 -12.66 -0.01
N ASN A 308 1.10 -12.21 1.09
CA ASN A 308 2.50 -11.77 1.10
C ASN A 308 3.45 -12.96 1.34
N PRO A 309 4.66 -12.98 0.76
CA PRO A 309 5.65 -14.04 0.97
C PRO A 309 6.33 -13.99 2.37
N ILE A 310 5.57 -13.74 3.44
CA ILE A 310 6.09 -13.61 4.81
C ILE A 310 6.55 -14.97 5.31
N THR A 311 7.84 -15.12 5.62
CA THR A 311 8.42 -16.37 6.15
C THR A 311 8.81 -16.27 7.61
N THR A 312 9.07 -15.06 8.12
CA THR A 312 9.57 -14.83 9.47
C THR A 312 8.84 -13.69 10.16
N ILE A 313 8.62 -13.85 11.46
CA ILE A 313 8.05 -12.82 12.34
C ILE A 313 8.97 -12.69 13.55
N ALA A 314 9.37 -11.47 13.91
CA ALA A 314 10.17 -11.22 15.11
C ALA A 314 9.36 -11.56 16.37
N GLY A 315 10.04 -12.06 17.41
CA GLY A 315 9.37 -12.53 18.63
C GLY A 315 8.53 -11.44 19.33
N ASP A 316 9.02 -10.21 19.33
CA ASP A 316 8.37 -9.04 19.97
C ASP A 316 7.53 -8.20 18.98
N ALA A 317 7.27 -8.71 17.77
CA ALA A 317 6.54 -7.95 16.74
C ALA A 317 5.14 -7.53 17.18
N PHE A 318 4.47 -8.33 18.02
CA PHE A 318 3.11 -8.07 18.49
C PHE A 318 3.05 -7.32 19.83
N ASP A 319 4.19 -7.07 20.47
CA ASP A 319 4.25 -6.48 21.80
C ASP A 319 3.70 -5.05 21.79
N GLY A 320 2.73 -4.80 22.67
CA GLY A 320 2.07 -3.49 22.79
C GLY A 320 1.16 -3.11 21.62
N THR A 321 0.87 -4.04 20.70
CA THR A 321 -0.06 -3.79 19.58
C THR A 321 -1.51 -3.84 20.06
N SER A 322 -2.38 -3.03 19.46
CA SER A 322 -3.83 -3.01 19.73
C SER A 322 -4.65 -3.59 18.56
N ILE A 323 -4.03 -4.43 17.74
CA ILE A 323 -4.63 -4.98 16.53
C ILE A 323 -5.68 -6.03 16.91
N SER A 324 -6.94 -5.84 16.50
CA SER A 324 -8.03 -6.77 16.85
C SER A 324 -8.10 -7.98 15.93
N TYR A 325 -7.80 -7.80 14.64
CA TYR A 325 -7.77 -8.88 13.66
C TYR A 325 -6.56 -8.73 12.75
N ILE A 326 -5.79 -9.81 12.58
CA ILE A 326 -4.71 -9.88 11.60
C ILE A 326 -4.89 -11.08 10.65
N ASP A 327 -4.82 -10.81 9.35
CA ASP A 327 -4.79 -11.86 8.33
C ASP A 327 -3.36 -12.17 7.90
N LEU A 328 -2.90 -13.39 8.20
CA LEU A 328 -1.62 -13.94 7.73
C LEU A 328 -1.87 -15.20 6.89
N SER A 329 -3.02 -15.30 6.24
CA SER A 329 -3.29 -16.43 5.37
C SER A 329 -2.57 -16.32 4.03
N ASN A 330 -2.26 -17.46 3.41
CA ASN A 330 -1.55 -17.51 2.12
C ASN A 330 -0.19 -16.80 2.17
N THR A 331 0.57 -17.02 3.25
CA THR A 331 1.94 -16.53 3.41
C THR A 331 2.95 -17.68 3.32
N GLY A 332 4.24 -17.38 3.54
CA GLY A 332 5.31 -18.38 3.62
C GLY A 332 5.53 -18.94 5.02
N LEU A 333 4.65 -18.66 5.99
CA LEU A 333 4.84 -19.05 7.37
C LEU A 333 4.82 -20.58 7.54
N THR A 334 5.74 -21.05 8.37
CA THR A 334 5.87 -22.45 8.77
C THR A 334 5.69 -22.64 10.28
N SER A 335 5.98 -21.60 11.07
CA SER A 335 5.84 -21.55 12.52
C SER A 335 5.52 -20.12 12.98
N LEU A 336 5.20 -19.97 14.28
CA LEU A 336 5.14 -18.68 14.96
C LEU A 336 6.17 -18.68 16.10
N PRO A 337 6.75 -17.52 16.45
CA PRO A 337 7.51 -17.38 17.68
C PRO A 337 6.64 -17.70 18.90
N ASN A 338 7.19 -18.43 19.89
CA ASN A 338 6.49 -18.76 21.13
C ASN A 338 6.04 -17.51 21.93
N SER A 339 6.76 -16.40 21.81
CA SER A 339 6.41 -15.11 22.40
C SER A 339 5.06 -14.56 21.92
N THR A 340 4.56 -15.02 20.76
CA THR A 340 3.22 -14.64 20.27
C THR A 340 2.07 -15.25 21.07
N GLU A 341 2.34 -16.26 21.91
CA GLU A 341 1.32 -16.97 22.70
C GLU A 341 0.49 -16.04 23.59
N ALA A 342 1.14 -15.09 24.27
CA ALA A 342 0.47 -14.16 25.16
C ALA A 342 -0.52 -13.26 24.41
N TRP A 343 -0.14 -12.81 23.21
CA TRP A 343 -0.99 -12.01 22.34
C TRP A 343 -2.20 -12.81 21.83
N LEU A 344 -1.98 -14.06 21.42
CA LEU A 344 -3.04 -14.95 20.92
C LEU A 344 -4.08 -15.33 21.97
N LYS A 345 -3.70 -15.36 23.25
CA LYS A 345 -4.61 -15.60 24.38
C LYS A 345 -5.51 -14.40 24.70
N GLY A 346 -5.20 -13.21 24.18
CA GLY A 346 -6.01 -12.00 24.40
C GLY A 346 -7.43 -12.17 23.86
N SER A 347 -8.45 -11.90 24.69
CA SER A 347 -9.87 -12.20 24.38
C SER A 347 -10.45 -11.44 23.17
N ILE A 348 -9.76 -10.41 22.67
CA ILE A 348 -10.23 -9.57 21.55
C ILE A 348 -9.42 -9.75 20.26
N SER A 349 -8.27 -10.44 20.31
CA SER A 349 -7.36 -10.57 19.17
C SER A 349 -7.67 -11.85 18.40
N THR A 350 -7.87 -11.72 17.08
CA THR A 350 -8.12 -12.84 16.17
C THR A 350 -7.05 -12.88 15.08
N ILE A 351 -6.61 -14.08 14.72
CA ILE A 351 -5.60 -14.29 13.68
C ILE A 351 -6.09 -15.31 12.67
N ASN A 352 -5.88 -15.04 11.38
CA ASN A 352 -6.11 -16.00 10.31
C ASN A 352 -4.77 -16.58 9.84
N LEU A 353 -4.53 -17.86 10.11
CA LEU A 353 -3.28 -18.58 9.81
C LEU A 353 -3.41 -19.59 8.66
N ARG A 354 -4.54 -19.58 7.94
CA ARG A 354 -4.88 -20.60 6.93
C ARG A 354 -3.98 -20.53 5.70
N ASN A 355 -3.94 -21.63 4.95
CA ASN A 355 -3.23 -21.72 3.66
C ASN A 355 -1.73 -21.38 3.77
N ASN A 356 -1.09 -21.83 4.84
CA ASN A 356 0.35 -21.77 5.06
C ASN A 356 0.88 -23.20 5.19
N ASN A 357 2.19 -23.40 5.06
CA ASN A 357 2.82 -24.73 5.11
C ASN A 357 3.36 -25.04 6.52
N TRP A 358 2.47 -25.16 7.51
CA TRP A 358 2.85 -25.29 8.91
C TRP A 358 3.69 -26.55 9.17
N GLN A 359 4.85 -26.37 9.80
CA GLN A 359 5.66 -27.44 10.35
C GLN A 359 4.92 -27.97 11.57
N CYS A 360 4.47 -29.21 11.56
CA CYS A 360 3.82 -29.84 12.71
C CYS A 360 4.86 -30.68 13.45
N ASP A 361 5.62 -30.05 14.33
CA ASP A 361 6.74 -30.67 15.04
C ASP A 361 6.77 -30.17 16.50
N CYS A 362 7.89 -30.41 17.18
CA CYS A 362 8.04 -30.02 18.58
C CYS A 362 8.18 -28.50 18.77
N GLU A 363 8.56 -27.74 17.73
CA GLU A 363 8.64 -26.28 17.80
C GLU A 363 7.26 -25.63 17.70
N THR A 364 6.31 -26.26 16.99
CA THR A 364 4.93 -25.76 16.86
C THR A 364 3.92 -26.45 17.79
N LEU A 365 4.37 -27.40 18.62
CA LEU A 365 3.53 -28.11 19.59
C LEU A 365 2.77 -27.16 20.52
N TRP A 366 3.41 -26.09 20.99
CA TRP A 366 2.76 -25.09 21.85
C TRP A 366 1.55 -24.44 21.17
N LEU A 367 1.65 -24.16 19.86
CA LEU A 367 0.58 -23.58 19.07
C LEU A 367 -0.53 -24.59 18.86
N ALA A 368 -0.19 -25.86 18.58
CA ALA A 368 -1.15 -26.95 18.50
C ALA A 368 -1.97 -27.09 19.80
N GLU A 369 -1.30 -27.03 20.95
CA GLU A 369 -1.93 -27.09 22.27
C GLU A 369 -2.85 -25.88 22.51
N LEU A 370 -2.38 -24.67 22.21
CA LEU A 370 -3.17 -23.44 22.34
C LEU A 370 -4.46 -23.50 21.49
N LEU A 371 -4.38 -24.00 20.26
CA LEU A 371 -5.53 -24.08 19.35
C LEU A 371 -6.57 -25.12 19.75
N THR A 372 -6.29 -25.99 20.73
CA THR A 372 -7.31 -26.89 21.31
C THR A 372 -8.28 -26.17 22.24
N ILE A 373 -7.84 -25.07 22.84
CA ILE A 373 -8.61 -24.27 23.80
C ILE A 373 -9.13 -22.96 23.20
N GLN A 374 -8.42 -22.42 22.20
CA GLN A 374 -8.70 -21.10 21.63
C GLN A 374 -9.63 -21.18 20.43
N SER A 375 -10.95 -21.24 20.71
CA SER A 375 -12.00 -21.45 19.69
C SER A 375 -12.19 -20.31 18.68
N ASN A 376 -11.73 -19.09 18.98
CA ASN A 376 -11.79 -17.94 18.07
C ASN A 376 -10.72 -17.98 16.96
N ILE A 377 -9.74 -18.89 17.05
CA ILE A 377 -8.72 -19.07 16.02
C ILE A 377 -9.00 -20.36 15.26
N VAL A 378 -9.19 -20.25 13.95
CA VAL A 378 -9.33 -21.42 13.09
C VAL A 378 -7.98 -22.10 12.98
N SER A 379 -7.86 -23.33 13.51
CA SER A 379 -6.63 -24.11 13.42
C SER A 379 -6.17 -24.24 11.97
N PRO A 380 -4.89 -23.99 11.67
CA PRO A 380 -4.35 -24.24 10.35
C PRO A 380 -4.12 -25.74 10.11
N MET A 381 -3.81 -26.11 8.88
CA MET A 381 -3.45 -27.48 8.50
C MET A 381 -1.92 -27.66 8.52
N CYS A 382 -1.50 -28.85 8.93
CA CYS A 382 -0.13 -29.32 8.78
C CYS A 382 0.26 -29.38 7.31
N GLY A 383 1.44 -28.85 7.03
CA GLY A 383 2.02 -28.74 5.69
C GLY A 383 2.24 -30.09 5.01
N ALA A 384 2.31 -30.07 3.67
CA ALA A 384 2.52 -31.27 2.86
C ALA A 384 3.84 -31.97 3.19
N ASN A 385 4.86 -31.19 3.61
CA ASN A 385 6.20 -31.68 3.93
C ASN A 385 6.24 -32.48 5.24
N ASN A 386 5.16 -32.46 6.02
CA ASN A 386 5.08 -33.23 7.26
C ASN A 386 4.51 -34.61 6.99
N THR A 387 5.37 -35.59 6.73
CA THR A 387 4.96 -36.94 6.31
C THR A 387 4.05 -37.65 7.32
N HIS A 388 4.11 -37.29 8.61
CA HIS A 388 3.31 -37.92 9.66
C HIS A 388 1.96 -37.22 9.91
N TYR A 389 1.90 -35.89 9.78
CA TYR A 389 0.69 -35.10 10.10
C TYR A 389 0.05 -34.43 8.88
N SER A 390 0.57 -34.64 7.67
CA SER A 390 0.12 -33.96 6.45
C SER A 390 -1.40 -33.89 6.30
N GLY A 391 -1.94 -32.69 6.06
CA GLY A 391 -3.37 -32.48 5.84
C GLY A 391 -4.25 -32.57 7.09
N GLN A 392 -3.68 -32.88 8.26
CA GLN A 392 -4.40 -32.79 9.53
C GLN A 392 -4.46 -31.35 10.02
N LEU A 393 -5.52 -30.99 10.74
CA LEU A 393 -5.53 -29.73 11.50
C LEU A 393 -4.48 -29.81 12.61
N LEU A 394 -3.70 -28.74 12.78
CA LEU A 394 -2.67 -28.64 13.82
C LEU A 394 -3.22 -28.98 15.22
N SER A 395 -4.42 -28.48 15.56
CA SER A 395 -5.10 -28.79 16.83
C SER A 395 -5.52 -30.26 16.98
N ARG A 396 -5.68 -31.01 15.88
CA ARG A 396 -5.99 -32.46 15.92
C ARG A 396 -4.74 -33.32 16.02
N ALA A 397 -3.61 -32.86 15.48
CA ALA A 397 -2.33 -33.57 15.53
C ALA A 397 -1.70 -33.56 16.93
N VAL A 398 -2.15 -32.67 17.83
CA VAL A 398 -1.54 -32.38 19.14
C VAL A 398 -1.21 -33.60 20.01
N ASN A 399 -2.07 -34.62 20.08
CA ASN A 399 -1.84 -35.79 20.94
C ASN A 399 -0.70 -36.66 20.40
N GLN A 400 -0.67 -36.86 19.07
CA GLN A 400 0.38 -37.63 18.42
C GLN A 400 1.69 -36.85 18.45
N MET A 401 1.67 -35.55 18.16
CA MET A 401 2.83 -34.66 18.31
C MET A 401 3.41 -34.71 19.72
N ARG A 402 2.57 -34.67 20.77
CA ARG A 402 3.03 -34.78 22.16
C ARG A 402 3.73 -36.10 22.45
N TYR A 403 3.23 -37.21 21.90
CA TYR A 403 3.85 -38.53 22.05
C TYR A 403 5.19 -38.59 21.31
N ASP A 404 5.22 -38.16 20.04
CA ASP A 404 6.41 -38.19 19.21
C ASP A 404 7.50 -37.30 19.81
N CYS A 405 7.18 -36.07 20.23
CA CYS A 405 8.14 -35.17 20.88
C CYS A 405 8.70 -35.67 22.22
N ARG A 406 8.00 -36.57 22.91
CA ARG A 406 8.51 -37.21 24.14
C ARG A 406 9.39 -38.44 23.87
N THR A 407 9.14 -39.13 22.76
CA THR A 407 9.74 -40.43 22.46
C THR A 407 10.84 -40.35 21.40
N THR A 408 10.95 -39.23 20.67
CA THR A 408 12.05 -39.00 19.74
C THR A 408 13.33 -38.78 20.54
N PRO A 409 14.36 -39.63 20.39
CA PRO A 409 15.65 -39.39 21.01
C PRO A 409 16.21 -38.07 20.48
N THR A 410 16.69 -37.20 21.34
CA THR A 410 17.58 -36.11 20.91
C THR A 410 18.75 -36.77 20.19
N SER A 411 18.75 -36.75 18.85
CA SER A 411 19.93 -37.11 18.08
C SER A 411 21.03 -36.16 18.53
N ASN A 412 22.06 -36.71 19.18
CA ASN A 412 23.32 -36.01 19.35
C ASN A 412 23.65 -35.35 18.02
N SER A 413 23.89 -34.05 18.04
CA SER A 413 24.54 -33.35 16.94
C SER A 413 25.82 -34.11 16.62
N THR A 414 25.81 -34.92 15.57
CA THR A 414 27.05 -35.34 14.95
C THR A 414 27.64 -34.08 14.36
N THR A 415 28.64 -33.54 15.05
CA THR A 415 29.63 -32.68 14.44
C THR A 415 30.26 -33.47 13.30
N GLU A 416 29.69 -33.36 12.10
CA GLU A 416 30.43 -33.65 10.88
C GLU A 416 31.47 -32.55 10.72
N SER A 417 32.67 -32.82 11.23
CA SER A 417 33.87 -32.10 10.85
C SER A 417 34.17 -32.40 9.38
N ILE A 418 33.66 -31.56 8.48
CA ILE A 418 34.10 -31.51 7.09
C ILE A 418 35.54 -31.01 7.10
N ALA A 419 36.50 -31.91 6.96
CA ALA A 419 37.87 -31.57 6.66
C ALA A 419 37.96 -31.05 5.22
N ILE A 420 38.03 -29.73 5.04
CA ILE A 420 38.34 -29.11 3.75
C ILE A 420 39.86 -29.22 3.54
N PRO A 421 40.37 -29.85 2.46
CA PRO A 421 41.77 -29.79 2.12
C PRO A 421 42.09 -28.39 1.60
N ILE A 422 42.91 -27.62 2.34
CA ILE A 422 43.42 -26.34 1.87
C ILE A 422 44.57 -26.63 0.91
N THR A 423 44.30 -26.59 -0.40
CA THR A 423 45.34 -26.48 -1.42
C THR A 423 45.42 -25.04 -1.90
N THR A 424 46.66 -24.52 -1.82
CA THR A 424 47.23 -23.37 -2.51
C THR A 424 46.83 -21.95 -2.09
N SER A 425 47.88 -21.21 -1.78
CA SER A 425 47.98 -19.78 -1.51
C SER A 425 47.42 -18.91 -2.63
N GLN A 426 46.45 -18.05 -2.32
CA GLN A 426 46.23 -16.81 -3.08
C GLN A 426 45.91 -15.67 -2.10
N THR A 427 46.80 -14.69 -2.09
CA THR A 427 46.66 -13.40 -1.42
C THR A 427 45.65 -12.54 -2.14
N PHE A 428 44.60 -12.10 -1.44
CA PHE A 428 43.78 -10.95 -1.84
C PHE A 428 43.86 -9.90 -0.74
N THR A 429 44.51 -8.78 -1.05
CA THR A 429 44.47 -7.53 -0.29
C THR A 429 43.28 -6.69 -0.77
N GLU A 430 42.28 -6.48 0.08
CA GLU A 430 41.42 -5.30 -0.02
C GLU A 430 41.22 -4.68 1.37
N ASN A 431 41.62 -3.41 1.45
CA ASN A 431 41.51 -2.52 2.59
C ASN A 431 40.07 -2.01 2.70
N ILE A 432 39.50 -2.01 3.91
CA ILE A 432 38.36 -1.15 4.26
C ILE A 432 38.74 -0.35 5.50
N ALA A 433 38.81 0.97 5.35
CA ALA A 433 38.92 1.92 6.46
C ALA A 433 37.81 2.98 6.39
N CYS A 434 37.03 2.98 7.47
CA CYS A 434 36.41 4.07 8.23
C CYS A 434 35.45 5.10 7.60
N VAL A 435 34.31 5.23 8.29
CA VAL A 435 33.40 6.38 8.34
C VAL A 435 33.87 7.34 9.46
N CYS A 436 33.80 8.65 9.19
CA CYS A 436 34.02 9.72 10.16
C CYS A 436 32.79 9.93 11.04
N ASP A 437 32.98 10.16 12.33
CA ASP A 437 32.11 11.09 13.08
C ASP A 437 32.97 11.98 13.97
N THR A 438 32.57 13.25 14.00
CA THR A 438 33.21 14.37 14.66
C THR A 438 32.34 14.79 15.83
N THR A 439 32.87 14.78 17.05
CA THR A 439 32.80 15.89 18.03
C THR A 439 33.28 15.49 19.44
N ALA A 440 33.90 16.47 20.13
CA ALA A 440 34.14 16.57 21.58
C ALA A 440 35.46 16.03 22.20
N SER A 441 36.48 16.89 22.13
CA SER A 441 37.21 17.54 23.25
C SER A 441 38.00 16.74 24.33
N HIS A 442 39.27 17.16 24.45
CA HIS A 442 40.11 17.36 25.65
C HIS A 442 41.13 16.27 26.10
N ASN A 443 42.41 16.64 25.88
CA ASN A 443 43.61 16.51 26.73
C ASN A 443 43.77 15.32 27.70
N ALA A 444 44.83 14.51 27.52
CA ALA A 444 45.90 14.36 28.52
C ALA A 444 47.05 13.42 28.06
N SER A 445 48.27 13.97 28.15
CA SER A 445 49.61 13.41 28.45
C SER A 445 49.94 11.90 28.32
N PHE A 446 51.09 11.66 27.67
CA PHE A 446 51.89 10.43 27.71
C PHE A 446 52.58 10.17 29.06
N GLY A 447 52.67 8.90 29.46
CA GLY A 447 53.54 8.37 30.51
C GLY A 447 54.02 6.95 30.15
N THR A 448 55.28 6.63 30.46
CA THR A 448 56.06 5.48 29.98
C THR A 448 56.21 4.31 30.97
N LEU A 449 56.32 3.07 30.43
CA LEU A 449 56.97 1.81 30.92
C LEU A 449 56.30 0.98 32.06
N PRO A 450 56.59 -0.35 32.26
CA PRO A 450 57.31 -1.35 31.44
C PRO A 450 56.60 -2.74 31.29
N ASN A 451 57.23 -3.65 30.52
CA ASN A 451 56.94 -5.08 30.37
C ASN A 451 56.60 -5.81 31.69
N SER A 452 55.43 -6.43 31.77
CA SER A 452 55.18 -7.58 32.65
C SER A 452 54.12 -8.52 32.07
N THR A 453 54.38 -9.82 32.16
CA THR A 453 53.42 -10.92 31.96
C THR A 453 52.24 -10.74 32.93
N ALA A 454 51.04 -10.56 32.41
CA ALA A 454 49.81 -10.47 33.19
C ALA A 454 48.94 -11.71 32.98
N THR A 455 48.72 -12.47 34.04
CA THR A 455 47.69 -13.51 34.15
C THR A 455 46.47 -12.85 34.79
N THR A 456 45.38 -12.66 34.05
CA THR A 456 44.12 -12.17 34.62
C THR A 456 43.13 -13.33 34.77
N THR A 457 42.83 -13.68 36.01
CA THR A 457 41.67 -14.51 36.38
C THR A 457 40.52 -13.56 36.73
N ALA A 458 39.39 -13.69 36.04
CA ALA A 458 38.16 -13.01 36.43
C ALA A 458 37.19 -14.05 37.02
N SER A 459 36.89 -13.92 38.32
CA SER A 459 35.85 -14.68 39.00
C SER A 459 34.54 -13.89 38.98
N THR A 460 33.46 -14.48 38.45
CA THR A 460 32.09 -14.08 38.78
C THR A 460 31.30 -15.33 39.19
N SER A 461 30.39 -15.16 40.13
CA SER A 461 29.77 -16.22 40.94
C SER A 461 28.87 -17.17 40.16
N GLU A 462 28.96 -18.44 40.55
CA GLU A 462 28.10 -19.60 40.23
C GLU A 462 28.20 -20.18 38.81
N THR A 463 29.07 -21.20 38.73
CA THR A 463 29.22 -22.24 37.70
C THR A 463 29.41 -21.76 36.26
N ASP A 464 30.54 -21.10 35.97
CA ASP A 464 31.21 -21.18 34.66
C ASP A 464 32.67 -20.70 34.79
N THR A 465 33.63 -21.50 34.30
CA THR A 465 35.07 -21.15 34.27
C THR A 465 35.58 -21.14 32.84
N THR A 466 35.96 -19.96 32.33
CA THR A 466 36.65 -19.81 31.04
C THR A 466 38.15 -19.70 31.30
N THR A 467 38.96 -20.65 30.83
CA THR A 467 40.43 -20.59 30.95
C THR A 467 41.03 -20.25 29.60
N VAL A 468 41.78 -19.14 29.51
CA VAL A 468 42.54 -18.76 28.32
C VAL A 468 44.02 -18.93 28.63
N THR A 469 44.74 -19.72 27.82
CA THR A 469 46.18 -19.91 27.96
C THR A 469 46.86 -19.44 26.68
N THR A 470 47.83 -18.54 26.79
CA THR A 470 48.63 -18.06 25.66
C THR A 470 50.04 -18.64 25.72
N LYS A 471 50.56 -19.12 24.58
CA LYS A 471 51.96 -19.54 24.43
C LYS A 471 52.52 -18.87 23.18
N THR A 472 53.45 -17.94 23.37
CA THR A 472 54.11 -17.21 22.29
C THR A 472 55.48 -17.83 22.03
N THR A 473 55.75 -18.25 20.81
CA THR A 473 57.09 -18.65 20.36
C THR A 473 57.52 -17.75 19.21
N THR A 474 58.61 -17.02 19.39
CA THR A 474 59.20 -16.14 18.38
C THR A 474 60.23 -16.91 17.56
N ALA A 475 60.03 -16.95 16.24
CA ALA A 475 61.08 -17.18 15.25
C ALA A 475 61.02 -16.04 14.23
N GLN A 476 62.18 -15.63 13.71
CA GLN A 476 62.32 -14.45 12.85
C GLN A 476 61.33 -14.44 11.68
N ASN A 477 60.62 -13.32 11.57
CA ASN A 477 59.80 -12.85 10.45
C ASN A 477 58.39 -13.42 10.23
N ASP A 478 57.81 -14.19 11.16
CA ASP A 478 56.36 -14.43 11.15
C ASP A 478 55.82 -14.60 12.58
N THR A 479 54.87 -13.75 12.98
CA THR A 479 54.12 -13.89 14.24
C THR A 479 52.84 -14.67 14.00
N THR A 480 52.77 -15.90 14.50
CA THR A 480 51.52 -16.69 14.56
C THR A 480 51.03 -16.74 16.01
N THR A 481 49.81 -16.27 16.28
CA THR A 481 49.17 -16.37 17.59
C THR A 481 48.08 -17.44 17.52
N ILE A 482 48.19 -18.50 18.34
CA ILE A 482 47.18 -19.55 18.45
C ILE A 482 46.32 -19.25 19.68
N PHE A 483 45.00 -19.16 19.48
CA PHE A 483 44.02 -19.07 20.57
C PHE A 483 43.35 -20.44 20.76
N ASN A 484 43.47 -21.02 21.96
CA ASN A 484 42.62 -22.15 22.36
C ASN A 484 41.56 -21.62 23.32
N VAL A 485 40.29 -21.70 22.91
CA VAL A 485 39.13 -21.43 23.75
C VAL A 485 38.37 -22.74 23.95
N THR A 486 38.35 -23.24 25.19
CA THR A 486 37.47 -24.34 25.59
C THR A 486 36.32 -23.75 26.39
N THR A 487 35.10 -23.84 25.85
CA THR A 487 33.85 -23.55 26.56
C THR A 487 33.07 -24.84 26.76
N SER A 488 32.53 -25.04 27.96
CA SER A 488 31.67 -26.16 28.32
C SER A 488 30.39 -25.57 28.90
N THR A 489 29.33 -25.43 28.09
CA THR A 489 27.97 -25.26 28.62
C THR A 489 26.93 -25.89 27.71
N ALA A 490 25.96 -26.54 28.36
CA ALA A 490 24.78 -27.12 27.75
C ALA A 490 23.71 -26.04 27.52
N ARG A 491 23.14 -26.04 26.32
CA ARG A 491 21.98 -25.26 25.85
C ARG A 491 22.19 -23.75 25.66
N THR A 492 21.65 -23.29 24.52
CA THR A 492 21.56 -21.91 23.98
C THR A 492 22.77 -21.45 23.16
N ILE A 493 22.57 -21.30 21.84
CA ILE A 493 23.53 -20.68 20.92
C ILE A 493 23.27 -19.17 20.93
N THR A 494 24.20 -18.39 21.46
CA THR A 494 24.20 -16.92 21.36
C THR A 494 25.39 -16.52 20.49
N THR A 495 25.14 -15.90 19.33
CA THR A 495 26.20 -15.41 18.45
C THR A 495 26.70 -14.05 18.97
N THR A 496 27.81 -14.03 19.69
CA THR A 496 28.50 -12.78 20.08
C THR A 496 29.58 -12.48 19.05
N ILE A 497 29.42 -11.39 18.28
CA ILE A 497 30.45 -10.87 17.38
C ILE A 497 31.41 -10.02 18.23
N ILE A 498 32.67 -10.43 18.33
CA ILE A 498 33.74 -9.65 18.99
C ILE A 498 34.62 -9.06 17.89
N THR A 499 34.67 -7.73 17.78
CA THR A 499 35.54 -6.99 16.86
C THR A 499 36.76 -6.50 17.63
N ILE A 500 37.97 -6.85 17.18
CA ILE A 500 39.23 -6.32 17.72
C ILE A 500 39.97 -5.62 16.58
N THR A 501 40.21 -4.32 16.70
CA THR A 501 41.04 -3.52 15.79
C THR A 501 42.42 -3.28 16.41
N SER A 502 43.49 -3.38 15.61
CA SER A 502 44.84 -2.95 15.99
C SER A 502 45.44 -2.08 14.90
N ASP A 503 45.71 -0.81 15.23
CA ASP A 503 46.34 0.19 14.37
C ASP A 503 47.86 -0.04 14.21
N PHE A 504 48.39 0.20 13.02
CA PHE A 504 49.81 0.51 12.82
C PHE A 504 49.97 1.78 11.98
N THR A 505 50.59 2.79 12.60
CA THR A 505 51.02 4.06 12.01
C THR A 505 52.44 3.94 11.42
N THR A 506 52.67 4.39 10.18
CA THR A 506 53.97 4.94 9.73
C THR A 506 53.80 5.93 8.56
N ILE A 507 54.60 7.00 8.60
CA ILE A 507 54.59 8.23 7.78
C ILE A 507 55.65 8.14 6.65
N ALA A 508 55.40 8.88 5.54
CA ALA A 508 56.35 9.67 4.68
C ALA A 508 56.26 9.39 3.14
N PRO A 509 56.73 10.29 2.22
CA PRO A 509 55.82 11.08 1.37
C PRO A 509 56.15 11.14 -0.16
N ALA A 510 55.25 11.81 -0.90
CA ALA A 510 55.42 12.56 -2.17
C ALA A 510 55.75 11.81 -3.49
N THR A 511 54.87 11.92 -4.49
CA THR A 511 55.02 12.74 -5.73
C THR A 511 54.05 12.30 -6.83
N SER A 512 53.72 13.27 -7.68
CA SER A 512 52.83 13.30 -8.85
C SER A 512 53.02 12.19 -9.89
N VAL A 513 51.92 11.80 -10.59
CA VAL A 513 51.68 12.04 -12.04
C VAL A 513 50.47 11.22 -12.55
N SER A 514 49.77 11.84 -13.50
CA SER A 514 48.60 11.48 -14.32
C SER A 514 48.35 10.02 -14.73
N SER A 515 47.08 9.61 -14.85
CA SER A 515 46.33 9.58 -16.13
C SER A 515 45.01 8.79 -16.03
N SER A 516 44.02 9.28 -16.78
CA SER A 516 42.79 8.64 -17.28
C SER A 516 42.42 7.22 -16.83
N THR A 517 41.23 7.07 -16.24
CA THR A 517 40.50 5.79 -16.24
C THR A 517 39.00 5.98 -16.41
N THR A 518 38.47 5.20 -17.33
CA THR A 518 37.08 5.00 -17.73
C THR A 518 36.27 4.43 -16.56
N PHE A 519 35.12 5.03 -16.23
CA PHE A 519 34.19 4.47 -15.25
C PHE A 519 33.31 3.40 -15.89
N ILE A 520 33.49 2.13 -15.50
CA ILE A 520 32.47 1.09 -15.65
C ILE A 520 31.69 1.04 -14.34
N ARG A 521 30.42 1.43 -14.39
CA ARG A 521 29.54 1.55 -13.22
C ARG A 521 28.87 0.19 -12.95
N GLY A 522 29.28 -0.50 -11.89
CA GLY A 522 28.56 -1.64 -11.33
C GLY A 522 27.36 -1.18 -10.47
N PRO A 523 26.32 -2.01 -10.32
CA PRO A 523 25.12 -1.63 -9.57
C PRO A 523 25.41 -1.64 -8.06
N ASN A 524 24.96 -0.60 -7.35
CA ASN A 524 24.97 -0.41 -5.88
C ASN A 524 26.07 0.48 -5.26
N CYS A 525 26.32 1.66 -5.83
CA CYS A 525 26.86 2.79 -5.05
C CYS A 525 25.97 4.05 -5.22
N PRO A 526 25.45 4.67 -4.14
CA PRO A 526 24.90 6.03 -4.17
C PRO A 526 26.01 7.09 -4.22
N SER A 527 25.74 8.21 -4.91
CA SER A 527 26.59 9.43 -4.95
C SER A 527 26.50 10.25 -3.64
N PRO A 528 27.48 11.14 -3.36
CA PRO A 528 27.51 11.94 -2.13
C PRO A 528 26.33 12.90 -1.97
#